data_AF-A0AAV5I9P8-F1
#
_entry.id   AF-A0AAV5I9P8-F1
#
_cell.length_a   1.000
_cell.length_b   1.000
_cell.length_c   1.000
_cell.angle_alpha   90.00
_cell.angle_beta   90.00
_cell.angle_gamma   90.00
#
_symmetry.space_group_name_H-M   'P 1'
#
loop_
_entity.id
_entity.type
_entity.pdbx_description
1 polymer ?
#
loop_
_entity_poly.entity_id
_entity_poly.type
_entity_poly.pdbx_seq_one_letter_code
_entity_poly.pdbx_strand_id
1 'polypeptide(L)'
;MASSSILTLLCLLFTCLILDANANANAGAGQREFDYFALCLQWPGTVCHGTRHCCSSNACCRGSNSPTEFTIHGLWPDYNDGTWPACCTRSRFDEREISTLLDGLEKYWPSLSCGSSSTCFSGKGSFWAHEWGNHLHPFALIVL
;
A
#
# COMPACT_ATOMS: atom_id res chain seq x y z
N MET A 1 58.71 19.20 -18.93
CA MET A 1 58.94 18.14 -17.93
C MET A 1 58.16 18.53 -16.68
N ALA A 2 56.99 17.92 -16.45
CA ALA A 2 56.25 18.17 -15.21
C ALA A 2 57.12 17.69 -14.03
N SER A 3 57.30 18.52 -13.00
CA SER A 3 58.11 18.13 -11.85
C SER A 3 57.47 16.94 -11.14
N SER A 4 58.29 16.05 -10.56
CA SER A 4 57.81 14.87 -9.81
C SER A 4 56.77 15.23 -8.75
N SER A 5 56.81 16.46 -8.22
CA SER A 5 55.87 17.01 -7.24
C SER A 5 54.48 17.32 -7.81
N ILE A 6 54.38 17.65 -9.10
CA ILE A 6 53.09 17.89 -9.77
C ILE A 6 52.39 16.56 -10.06
N LEU A 7 53.17 15.53 -10.44
CA LEU A 7 52.64 14.19 -10.67
C LEU A 7 52.06 13.56 -9.39
N THR A 8 52.73 13.73 -8.26
CA THR A 8 52.25 13.22 -6.97
C THR A 8 51.01 13.97 -6.48
N LEU A 9 50.94 15.29 -6.67
CA LEU A 9 49.77 16.09 -6.31
C LEU A 9 48.53 15.70 -7.12
N LEU A 10 48.69 15.48 -8.43
CA LEU A 10 47.62 15.00 -9.31
C LEU A 10 47.17 13.59 -8.96
N CYS A 11 48.10 12.71 -8.55
CA CYS A 11 47.78 11.35 -8.11
C CYS A 11 46.97 11.34 -6.80
N LEU A 12 47.32 12.23 -5.85
CA LEU A 12 46.59 12.38 -4.58
C LEU A 12 45.18 12.95 -4.78
N LEU A 13 45.02 13.92 -5.69
CA LEU A 13 43.71 14.47 -6.06
C LEU A 13 42.82 13.42 -6.73
N PHE A 14 43.37 12.57 -7.59
CA PHE A 14 42.64 11.45 -8.21
C PHE A 14 42.22 10.39 -7.19
N THR A 15 43.06 10.07 -6.19
CA THR A 15 42.66 9.14 -5.13
C THR A 15 41.61 9.72 -4.18
N CYS A 16 41.63 11.03 -3.92
CA CYS A 16 40.60 11.69 -3.12
C CYS A 16 39.23 11.65 -3.82
N LEU A 17 39.19 11.88 -5.14
CA LEU A 17 37.96 11.77 -5.93
C LEU A 17 37.34 10.35 -5.94
N ILE A 18 38.15 9.30 -5.74
CA ILE A 18 37.66 7.92 -5.68
C ILE A 18 37.18 7.56 -4.26
N LEU A 19 37.64 8.25 -3.22
CA LEU A 19 37.26 7.98 -1.83
C LEU A 19 35.86 8.51 -1.46
N ASP A 20 35.33 9.49 -2.20
CA ASP A 20 33.97 10.03 -1.97
C ASP A 20 32.86 9.22 -2.67
N ALA A 21 33.20 8.18 -3.45
CA ALA A 21 32.20 7.31 -4.10
C ALA A 21 31.55 6.29 -3.15
N ASN A 22 32.05 6.15 -1.92
CA ASN A 22 31.42 5.34 -0.88
C ASN A 22 30.55 6.21 0.02
N ALA A 23 29.58 6.90 -0.59
CA ALA A 23 28.42 7.36 0.14
C ALA A 23 27.76 6.11 0.76
N ASN A 24 27.88 6.04 2.08
CA ASN A 24 27.26 5.06 2.95
C ASN A 24 25.79 4.87 2.56
N ALA A 25 25.49 3.84 1.76
CA ALA A 25 24.14 3.38 1.49
C ALA A 25 23.60 2.64 2.72
N ASN A 26 23.53 3.38 3.83
CA ASN A 26 22.71 3.06 4.98
C ASN A 26 21.64 4.16 5.09
N ALA A 27 20.99 4.44 3.95
CA ALA A 27 19.61 4.89 3.99
C ALA A 27 18.81 3.66 4.45
N GLY A 28 18.16 3.75 5.61
CA GLY A 28 17.14 2.75 5.96
C GLY A 28 16.25 2.58 4.74
N ALA A 29 16.13 1.34 4.23
CA ALA A 29 15.49 1.03 2.96
C ALA A 29 14.00 1.38 3.01
N GLY A 30 13.69 2.67 2.87
CA GLY A 30 12.35 3.17 2.65
C GLY A 30 11.96 2.83 1.21
N GLN A 31 10.73 2.39 1.02
CA GLN A 31 10.19 2.18 -0.33
C GLN A 31 10.14 3.53 -1.05
N ARG A 32 10.43 3.53 -2.37
CA ARG A 32 10.35 4.75 -3.19
C ARG A 32 8.90 5.23 -3.29
N GLU A 33 8.70 6.51 -3.58
CA GLU A 33 7.38 7.07 -3.86
C GLU A 33 6.74 6.40 -5.08
N PHE A 34 5.43 6.16 -4.99
CA PHE A 34 4.61 5.54 -6.04
C PHE A 34 4.43 6.44 -7.25
N ASP A 35 4.07 5.85 -8.38
CA ASP A 35 3.95 6.59 -9.65
C ASP A 35 2.49 7.01 -9.94
N TYR A 36 1.50 6.18 -9.59
CA TYR A 36 0.07 6.48 -9.78
C TYR A 36 -0.84 5.71 -8.80
N PHE A 37 -2.11 6.13 -8.70
CA PHE A 37 -3.14 5.36 -7.98
C PHE A 37 -4.02 4.58 -8.96
N ALA A 38 -4.20 3.29 -8.67
CA ALA A 38 -5.23 2.46 -9.27
C ALA A 38 -6.47 2.42 -8.37
N LEU A 39 -7.61 2.95 -8.85
CA LEU A 39 -8.90 2.71 -8.22
C LEU A 39 -9.49 1.41 -8.79
N CYS A 40 -9.52 0.38 -7.96
CA CYS A 40 -10.04 -0.93 -8.32
C CYS A 40 -11.48 -1.09 -7.84
N LEU A 41 -12.38 -1.33 -8.79
CA LEU A 41 -13.78 -1.62 -8.54
C LEU A 41 -14.06 -3.10 -8.78
N GLN A 42 -14.99 -3.67 -8.02
CA GLN A 42 -15.44 -5.05 -8.18
C GLN A 42 -16.95 -5.08 -8.46
N TRP A 43 -17.36 -6.04 -9.29
CA TRP A 43 -18.77 -6.28 -9.60
C TRP A 43 -19.35 -7.34 -8.66
N PRO A 44 -20.27 -6.98 -7.74
CA PRO A 44 -20.83 -7.93 -6.77
C PRO A 44 -21.53 -9.11 -7.43
N GLY A 45 -22.17 -8.93 -8.58
CA GLY A 45 -22.84 -10.02 -9.28
C GLY A 45 -21.89 -11.17 -9.66
N THR A 46 -20.62 -10.86 -9.98
CA THR A 46 -19.61 -11.90 -10.25
C THR A 46 -19.03 -12.46 -8.95
N VAL A 47 -18.67 -11.59 -8.00
CA VAL A 47 -18.03 -12.01 -6.74
C VAL A 47 -18.97 -12.86 -5.88
N CYS A 48 -20.24 -12.47 -5.81
CA CYS A 48 -21.25 -13.12 -4.98
C CYS A 48 -21.89 -14.35 -5.65
N HIS A 49 -21.61 -14.62 -6.93
CA HIS A 49 -22.28 -15.70 -7.69
C HIS A 49 -22.18 -17.07 -7.02
N GLY A 50 -21.03 -17.35 -6.38
CA GLY A 50 -20.75 -18.61 -5.69
C GLY A 50 -20.95 -18.58 -4.18
N THR A 51 -21.49 -17.50 -3.60
CA THR A 51 -21.60 -17.37 -2.15
C THR A 51 -22.62 -18.35 -1.58
N ARG A 52 -22.12 -19.35 -0.83
CA ARG A 52 -22.95 -20.36 -0.13
C ARG A 52 -22.94 -20.21 1.39
N HIS A 53 -21.99 -19.43 1.92
CA HIS A 53 -21.81 -19.22 3.34
C HIS A 53 -21.94 -17.73 3.65
N CYS A 54 -22.78 -17.43 4.64
CA CYS A 54 -23.08 -16.08 5.08
C CYS A 54 -22.52 -15.81 6.46
N CYS A 55 -22.16 -14.55 6.69
CA CYS A 55 -21.66 -14.01 7.95
C CYS A 55 -21.95 -12.50 7.98
N SER A 56 -21.80 -11.88 9.15
CA SER A 56 -22.08 -10.46 9.33
C SER A 56 -21.23 -9.55 8.43
N SER A 57 -19.99 -9.93 8.13
CA SER A 57 -19.07 -9.14 7.31
C SER A 57 -19.27 -9.30 5.80
N ASN A 58 -20.08 -10.26 5.34
CA ASN A 58 -20.24 -10.54 3.91
C ASN A 58 -21.47 -9.82 3.34
N ALA A 59 -21.24 -8.76 2.58
CA ALA A 59 -22.32 -7.97 1.99
C ALA A 59 -23.09 -8.69 0.86
N CYS A 60 -22.58 -9.81 0.33
CA CYS A 60 -23.36 -10.68 -0.56
C CYS A 60 -24.62 -11.26 0.13
N CYS A 61 -24.65 -11.27 1.46
CA CYS A 61 -25.71 -11.89 2.25
C CYS A 61 -26.64 -10.87 2.92
N ARG A 62 -26.65 -9.61 2.48
CA ARG A 62 -27.48 -8.55 3.07
C ARG A 62 -28.93 -8.52 2.53
N GLY A 63 -29.35 -9.57 1.83
CA GLY A 63 -30.69 -9.66 1.25
C GLY A 63 -30.95 -8.56 0.23
N SER A 64 -32.05 -7.82 0.38
CA SER A 64 -32.39 -6.66 -0.46
C SER A 64 -31.37 -5.52 -0.39
N ASN A 65 -30.54 -5.49 0.67
CA ASN A 65 -29.50 -4.48 0.86
C ASN A 65 -28.13 -4.97 0.34
N SER A 66 -28.09 -6.08 -0.40
CA SER A 66 -26.84 -6.55 -1.04
C SER A 66 -26.44 -5.57 -2.14
N PRO A 67 -25.14 -5.29 -2.34
CA PRO A 67 -24.69 -4.36 -3.37
C PRO A 67 -25.07 -4.83 -4.78
N THR A 68 -25.69 -3.95 -5.55
CA THR A 68 -26.10 -4.18 -6.95
C THR A 68 -25.35 -3.31 -7.95
N GLU A 69 -24.40 -2.50 -7.46
CA GLU A 69 -23.57 -1.59 -8.23
C GLU A 69 -22.10 -1.95 -8.01
N PHE A 70 -21.19 -1.39 -8.80
CA PHE A 70 -19.77 -1.53 -8.54
C PHE A 70 -19.42 -1.04 -7.13
N THR A 71 -18.72 -1.87 -6.38
CA THR A 71 -18.15 -1.48 -5.08
C THR A 71 -16.65 -1.30 -5.21
N ILE A 72 -16.09 -0.48 -4.34
CA ILE A 72 -14.64 -0.33 -4.24
C ILE A 72 -14.08 -1.65 -3.72
N HIS A 73 -13.04 -2.14 -4.39
CA HIS A 73 -12.18 -3.20 -3.88
C HIS A 73 -10.98 -2.56 -3.19
N GLY A 74 -10.33 -1.63 -3.88
CA GLY A 74 -9.07 -1.07 -3.42
C GLY A 74 -8.77 0.28 -4.05
N LEU A 75 -7.96 1.08 -3.37
CA LEU A 75 -7.24 2.20 -3.96
C LEU A 75 -5.76 1.93 -3.70
N TRP A 76 -5.00 1.66 -4.76
CA TRP A 76 -3.66 1.09 -4.62
C TRP A 76 -2.62 2.02 -5.25
N PRO A 77 -1.60 2.44 -4.51
CA PRO A 77 -0.41 3.04 -5.11
C PRO A 77 0.34 1.97 -5.89
N ASP A 78 0.73 2.29 -7.12
CA ASP A 78 1.42 1.41 -8.05
C ASP A 78 2.64 2.10 -8.67
N TYR A 79 3.53 1.29 -9.23
CA TYR A 79 4.66 1.74 -10.02
C TYR A 79 4.45 1.47 -11.52
N ASN A 80 5.02 2.32 -12.37
CA ASN A 80 4.99 2.16 -13.84
C ASN A 80 5.70 0.88 -14.34
N ASP A 81 6.51 0.25 -13.49
CA ASP A 81 7.19 -1.02 -13.78
C ASP A 81 6.32 -2.26 -13.50
N GLY A 82 5.08 -2.08 -13.02
CA GLY A 82 4.13 -3.14 -12.70
C GLY A 82 4.30 -3.75 -11.31
N THR A 83 5.23 -3.25 -10.50
CA THR A 83 5.33 -3.57 -9.07
C THR A 83 4.56 -2.54 -8.23
N TRP A 84 4.42 -2.78 -6.93
CA TRP A 84 3.72 -1.87 -6.03
C TRP A 84 4.38 -1.80 -4.66
N PRO A 85 4.31 -0.65 -3.98
CA PRO A 85 4.68 -0.57 -2.58
C PRO A 85 3.67 -1.34 -1.73
N ALA A 86 4.17 -2.05 -0.71
CA ALA A 86 3.31 -2.76 0.23
C ALA A 86 3.90 -2.76 1.63
N CYS A 87 3.02 -2.77 2.65
CA CYS A 87 3.42 -2.90 4.05
C CYS A 87 4.47 -1.86 4.51
N CYS A 88 4.32 -0.61 4.08
CA CYS A 88 5.33 0.44 4.29
C CYS A 88 5.52 0.86 5.76
N THR A 89 4.57 0.53 6.64
CA THR A 89 4.57 0.93 8.05
C THR A 89 4.30 -0.25 8.97
N ARG A 90 4.57 -0.11 10.26
CA ARG A 90 4.06 -1.03 11.30
C ARG A 90 2.87 -0.49 12.09
N SER A 91 2.39 0.72 11.75
CA SER A 91 1.19 1.29 12.36
C SER A 91 -0.01 0.40 12.11
N ARG A 92 -0.90 0.33 13.10
CA ARG A 92 -2.11 -0.47 13.02
C ARG A 92 -3.28 0.40 12.57
N PHE A 93 -4.21 -0.21 11.85
CA PHE A 93 -5.49 0.40 11.54
C PHE A 93 -6.28 0.65 12.84
N ASP A 94 -6.81 1.86 13.00
CA ASP A 94 -7.77 2.19 14.05
C ASP A 94 -9.09 2.63 13.39
N GLU A 95 -10.14 1.84 13.61
CA GLU A 95 -11.46 2.09 13.03
C GLU A 95 -12.10 3.39 13.53
N ARG A 96 -11.67 3.89 14.70
CA ARG A 96 -12.19 5.15 15.26
C ARG A 96 -11.88 6.35 14.35
N GLU A 97 -10.76 6.30 13.64
CA GLU A 97 -10.31 7.35 12.72
C GLU A 97 -11.25 7.48 11.50
N ILE A 98 -11.97 6.42 11.15
CA ILE A 98 -12.91 6.40 10.01
C ILE A 98 -14.38 6.37 10.47
N SER A 99 -14.65 6.60 11.75
CA SER A 99 -15.98 6.44 12.34
C SER A 99 -17.08 7.24 11.62
N THR A 100 -16.74 8.43 11.11
CA THR A 100 -17.65 9.30 10.35
C THR A 100 -17.94 8.80 8.93
N LEU A 101 -17.16 7.85 8.41
CA LEU A 101 -17.28 7.32 7.06
C LEU A 101 -17.89 5.91 7.01
N LEU A 102 -18.13 5.27 8.16
CA LEU A 102 -18.54 3.88 8.23
C LEU A 102 -19.78 3.58 7.38
N ASP A 103 -20.81 4.43 7.41
CA ASP A 103 -22.01 4.24 6.60
C ASP A 103 -21.70 4.21 5.09
N GLY A 104 -20.80 5.09 4.65
CA GLY A 104 -20.34 5.15 3.26
C GLY A 104 -19.48 3.94 2.88
N LEU A 105 -18.58 3.53 3.76
CA LEU A 105 -17.71 2.37 3.55
C LEU A 105 -18.49 1.07 3.55
N GLU A 106 -19.47 0.90 4.43
CA GLU A 106 -20.35 -0.27 4.42
C GLU A 106 -21.19 -0.35 3.15
N LYS A 107 -21.55 0.78 2.55
CA LYS A 107 -22.35 0.82 1.32
C LYS A 107 -21.50 0.62 0.07
N TYR A 108 -20.43 1.38 -0.08
CA TYR A 108 -19.67 1.47 -1.32
C TYR A 108 -18.35 0.71 -1.30
N TRP A 109 -17.81 0.36 -0.12
CA TRP A 109 -16.58 -0.41 0.03
C TRP A 109 -16.73 -1.63 0.97
N PRO A 110 -17.81 -2.44 0.86
CA PRO A 110 -18.01 -3.57 1.76
C PRO A 110 -17.07 -4.74 1.47
N SER A 111 -16.86 -5.58 2.48
CA SER A 111 -16.36 -6.94 2.26
C SER A 111 -17.45 -7.81 1.58
N LEU A 112 -17.04 -8.57 0.57
CA LEU A 112 -17.88 -9.57 -0.12
C LEU A 112 -17.50 -11.01 0.28
N SER A 113 -16.72 -11.16 1.35
CA SER A 113 -16.25 -12.46 1.86
C SER A 113 -16.46 -12.59 3.36
N CYS A 114 -16.43 -13.83 3.83
CA CYS A 114 -16.43 -14.16 5.25
C CYS A 114 -15.02 -14.36 5.81
N GLY A 115 -14.88 -14.06 7.10
CA GLY A 115 -13.63 -14.21 7.84
C GLY A 115 -12.81 -12.93 7.89
N SER A 116 -11.71 -12.98 8.65
CA SER A 116 -10.76 -11.88 8.76
C SER A 116 -9.72 -11.94 7.65
N SER A 117 -9.39 -10.79 7.09
CA SER A 117 -8.35 -10.63 6.08
C SER A 117 -6.96 -10.61 6.73
N SER A 118 -5.96 -11.16 6.05
CA SER A 118 -4.56 -11.10 6.51
C SER A 118 -4.01 -9.70 6.37
N THR A 119 -3.49 -9.10 7.43
CA THR A 119 -2.81 -7.80 7.36
C THR A 119 -1.30 -8.00 7.28
N CYS A 120 -0.56 -6.94 6.97
CA CYS A 120 0.90 -6.94 7.07
C CYS A 120 1.41 -7.46 8.42
N PHE A 121 2.64 -8.00 8.41
CA PHE A 121 3.36 -8.48 9.60
C PHE A 121 2.60 -9.55 10.41
N SER A 122 1.93 -10.47 9.69
CA SER A 122 1.24 -11.65 10.26
C SER A 122 0.04 -11.31 11.14
N GLY A 123 -0.63 -10.19 10.89
CA GLY A 123 -1.87 -9.83 11.57
C GLY A 123 -3.13 -10.33 10.84
N LYS A 124 -4.28 -10.20 11.51
CA LYS A 124 -5.61 -10.36 10.91
C LYS A 124 -6.48 -9.18 11.30
N GLY A 125 -7.41 -8.80 10.42
CA GLY A 125 -8.29 -7.67 10.66
C GLY A 125 -9.52 -7.66 9.78
N SER A 126 -10.24 -6.54 9.81
CA SER A 126 -11.29 -6.24 8.85
C SER A 126 -10.71 -6.10 7.44
N PHE A 127 -11.59 -6.09 6.46
CA PHE A 127 -11.22 -5.82 5.07
C PHE A 127 -10.57 -4.44 4.92
N TRP A 128 -11.11 -3.40 5.55
CA TRP A 128 -10.48 -2.07 5.53
C TRP A 128 -9.11 -2.05 6.20
N ALA A 129 -8.91 -2.82 7.29
CA ALA A 129 -7.59 -2.95 7.90
C ALA A 129 -6.56 -3.61 6.97
N HIS A 130 -7.00 -4.55 6.12
CA HIS A 130 -6.18 -5.16 5.08
C HIS A 130 -5.79 -4.13 4.02
N GLU A 131 -6.75 -3.43 3.43
CA GLU A 131 -6.49 -2.41 2.41
C GLU A 131 -5.62 -1.27 2.96
N TRP A 132 -5.91 -0.85 4.19
CA TRP A 132 -5.13 0.16 4.91
C TRP A 132 -3.67 -0.24 5.07
N GLY A 133 -3.42 -1.40 5.69
CA GLY A 133 -2.06 -1.82 6.04
C GLY A 133 -1.22 -2.22 4.83
N ASN A 134 -1.84 -2.89 3.85
CA ASN A 134 -1.11 -3.37 2.68
C ASN A 134 -0.89 -2.28 1.63
N HIS A 135 -1.85 -1.37 1.43
CA HIS A 135 -1.84 -0.49 0.25
C HIS A 135 -1.91 1.00 0.60
N LEU A 136 -2.68 1.41 1.60
CA LEU A 136 -3.06 2.83 1.77
C LEU A 136 -2.31 3.59 2.87
N HIS A 137 -1.60 2.90 3.77
CA HIS A 137 -1.06 3.56 4.96
C HIS A 137 -0.23 4.83 4.71
N PRO A 138 0.65 4.90 3.68
CA PRO A 138 1.40 6.14 3.47
C PRO A 138 0.52 7.35 3.13
N PHE A 139 -0.78 7.18 2.89
CA PHE A 139 -1.68 8.18 2.30
C PHE A 139 -3.05 8.35 2.99
N ALA A 140 -3.18 8.03 4.30
CA ALA A 140 -4.42 8.26 5.08
C ALA A 140 -5.04 9.64 4.84
N LEU A 141 -4.15 10.63 4.76
CA LEU A 141 -4.52 12.04 4.68
C LEU A 141 -5.16 12.45 3.36
N ILE A 142 -5.14 11.61 2.32
CA ILE A 142 -5.64 11.96 0.98
C ILE A 142 -7.05 11.37 0.76
N VAL A 143 -7.47 10.38 1.54
CA VAL A 143 -8.74 9.66 1.35
C VAL A 143 -9.75 9.92 2.48
N LEU A 144 -9.34 10.62 3.55
CA LEU A 144 -10.18 11.04 4.69
C LEU A 144 -10.33 12.55 4.75
#